data_AF-A0A821BJ66-F1
#
_entry.id   AF-A0A821BJ66-F1
#
_cell.length_a   1.000
_cell.length_b   1.000
_cell.length_c   1.000
_cell.angle_alpha   90.00
_cell.angle_beta   90.00
_cell.angle_gamma   90.00
#
_symmetry.space_group_name_H-M   'P 1'
#
loop_
_entity.id
_entity.type
_entity.pdbx_description
1 polymer ?
#
loop_
_entity_poly.entity_id
_entity_poly.type
_entity_poly.pdbx_seq_one_letter_code
_entity_poly.pdbx_strand_id
1 'polypeptide(L)'
;MRPVLSSYPVNHENRSFQSQWYQNRPWLEYSIKNDSAYCYCCRHFGESVQTKCFQSDAFTTGFNAWRRALEKDRGFDKHVKSILHITAAKNYDGYKNRLQSNTSVINLLDKSRTELIKQNRAKLMKICSTILLCARQMIALRGHVENEESRNRGNFIEILQWASSTDSLVNSILNDSNSNSTYLSPTIQNE
;
A
#
# COMPACT_ATOMS: atom_id res chain seq x y z
N MET A 1 -12.03 -2.16 19.21
CA MET A 1 -11.67 -3.37 19.99
C MET A 1 -12.83 -4.36 19.98
N ARG A 2 -12.54 -5.67 20.03
CA ARG A 2 -13.53 -6.76 19.99
C ARG A 2 -13.37 -7.68 21.21
N PRO A 3 -13.60 -7.19 22.44
CA PRO A 3 -13.42 -7.99 23.64
C PRO A 3 -14.43 -9.13 23.67
N VAL A 4 -13.97 -10.34 24.02
CA VAL A 4 -14.84 -11.49 24.31
C VAL A 4 -14.93 -11.63 25.82
N LEU A 5 -16.10 -11.32 26.37
CA LEU A 5 -16.35 -11.38 27.81
C LEU A 5 -17.18 -12.62 28.14
N SER A 6 -17.00 -13.16 29.35
CA SER A 6 -17.89 -14.19 29.90
C SER A 6 -19.32 -13.67 30.07
N SER A 7 -19.48 -12.38 30.38
CA SER A 7 -20.75 -11.67 30.44
C SER A 7 -20.58 -10.21 30.06
N TYR A 8 -21.47 -9.71 29.20
CA TYR A 8 -21.54 -8.28 28.85
C TYR A 8 -22.48 -7.53 29.80
N PRO A 9 -22.28 -6.21 30.03
CA PRO A 9 -23.21 -5.35 30.75
C PRO A 9 -24.65 -5.50 30.24
N VAL A 10 -25.58 -5.55 31.19
CA VAL A 10 -27.01 -5.70 30.94
C VAL A 10 -27.70 -4.35 31.12
N ASN A 11 -28.47 -3.94 30.12
CA ASN A 11 -29.23 -2.69 30.15
C ASN A 11 -30.55 -2.83 30.93
N HIS A 12 -31.28 -1.73 31.09
CA HIS A 12 -32.59 -1.71 31.78
C HIS A 12 -33.67 -2.60 31.13
N GLU A 13 -33.51 -3.01 29.87
CA GLU A 13 -34.40 -3.94 29.16
C GLU A 13 -34.01 -5.42 29.40
N ASN A 14 -33.09 -5.68 30.32
CA ASN A 14 -32.49 -6.99 30.59
C ASN A 14 -31.82 -7.62 29.35
N ARG A 15 -31.21 -6.79 28.51
CA ARG A 15 -30.50 -7.18 27.29
C ARG A 15 -29.06 -6.72 27.32
N SER A 16 -28.19 -7.45 26.64
CA SER A 16 -26.76 -7.13 26.55
C SER A 16 -26.24 -7.36 25.14
N PHE A 17 -25.08 -6.78 24.85
CA PHE A 17 -24.32 -7.10 23.64
C PHE A 17 -24.00 -8.60 23.59
N GLN A 18 -24.03 -9.19 22.39
CA GLN A 18 -23.72 -10.61 22.17
C GLN A 18 -22.45 -10.75 21.33
N SER A 19 -21.45 -11.46 21.85
CA SER A 19 -20.16 -11.68 21.16
C SER A 19 -20.32 -12.38 19.81
N GLN A 20 -21.36 -13.21 19.65
CA GLN A 20 -21.71 -13.90 18.41
C GLN A 20 -21.97 -12.92 17.27
N TRP A 21 -22.39 -11.68 17.55
CA TRP A 21 -22.61 -10.67 16.52
C TRP A 21 -21.34 -10.33 15.74
N TYR A 22 -20.15 -10.60 16.30
CA TYR A 22 -18.87 -10.44 15.63
C TYR A 22 -18.66 -11.39 14.44
N GLN A 23 -19.21 -12.61 14.46
CA GLN A 23 -18.85 -13.65 13.50
C GLN A 23 -19.06 -13.22 12.04
N ASN A 24 -20.14 -12.46 11.78
CA ASN A 24 -20.49 -11.99 10.43
C ASN A 24 -20.37 -10.47 10.27
N ARG A 25 -19.74 -9.78 11.24
CA ARG A 25 -19.62 -8.32 11.24
C ARG A 25 -18.20 -7.90 11.59
N PRO A 26 -17.26 -7.97 10.64
CA PRO A 26 -15.88 -7.55 10.84
C PRO A 26 -15.74 -6.07 11.23
N TRP A 27 -16.70 -5.23 10.82
CA TRP A 27 -16.76 -3.80 11.13
C TRP A 27 -17.17 -3.49 12.58
N LEU A 28 -17.78 -4.45 13.28
CA LEU A 28 -18.39 -4.25 14.59
C LEU A 28 -17.34 -4.30 15.70
N GLU A 29 -17.32 -3.23 16.50
CA GLU A 29 -16.52 -3.09 17.71
C GLU A 29 -17.43 -2.83 18.91
N TYR A 30 -16.93 -3.10 20.11
CA TYR A 30 -17.67 -2.83 21.35
C TYR A 30 -16.76 -2.14 22.38
N SER A 31 -17.33 -1.17 23.09
CA SER A 31 -16.70 -0.51 24.23
C SER A 31 -17.39 -0.93 25.52
N ILE A 32 -16.66 -1.61 26.40
CA ILE A 32 -17.13 -2.01 27.73
C ILE A 32 -17.49 -0.77 28.55
N LYS A 33 -16.62 0.25 28.50
CA LYS A 33 -16.78 1.50 29.26
C LYS A 33 -18.09 2.22 28.93
N ASN A 34 -18.49 2.21 27.66
CA ASN A 34 -19.66 2.94 27.19
C ASN A 34 -20.90 2.05 27.02
N ASP A 35 -20.79 0.74 27.32
CA ASP A 35 -21.77 -0.28 26.94
C ASP A 35 -22.38 -0.03 25.55
N SER A 36 -21.53 0.09 24.54
CA SER A 36 -21.94 0.55 23.20
C SER A 36 -21.14 -0.10 22.10
N ALA A 37 -21.83 -0.42 21.01
CA ALA A 37 -21.28 -0.93 19.77
C ALA A 37 -20.93 0.22 18.82
N TYR A 38 -19.86 0.03 18.05
CA TYR A 38 -19.33 0.99 17.11
C TYR A 38 -18.98 0.34 15.79
N CYS A 39 -18.94 1.13 14.73
CA CYS A 39 -18.41 0.71 13.44
C CYS A 39 -17.02 1.30 13.23
N TYR A 40 -16.02 0.42 13.11
CA TYR A 40 -14.62 0.83 12.91
C TYR A 40 -14.47 1.69 11.64
N CYS A 41 -15.04 1.22 10.53
CA CYS A 41 -14.94 1.91 9.24
C CYS A 41 -15.57 3.30 9.32
N CYS A 42 -16.80 3.42 9.82
CA CYS A 42 -17.50 4.70 9.90
C CYS A 42 -16.79 5.70 10.83
N ARG A 43 -16.20 5.24 11.93
CA ARG A 43 -15.51 6.15 12.87
C ARG A 43 -14.20 6.72 12.35
N HIS A 44 -13.46 5.97 11.54
CA HIS A 44 -12.12 6.36 11.09
C HIS A 44 -12.08 6.81 9.63
N PHE A 45 -13.01 6.33 8.79
CA PHE A 45 -13.04 6.55 7.35
C PHE A 45 -14.37 7.14 6.87
N GLY A 46 -15.27 7.49 7.79
CA GLY A 46 -16.47 8.24 7.48
C GLY A 46 -16.13 9.67 7.08
N GLU A 47 -16.74 10.15 5.99
CA GLU A 47 -16.65 11.57 5.64
C GLU A 47 -17.42 12.38 6.68
N SER A 48 -16.83 13.46 7.19
CA SER A 48 -17.61 14.51 7.83
C SER A 48 -18.46 15.14 6.74
N VAL A 49 -19.68 14.65 6.60
CA VAL A 49 -20.66 15.25 5.70
C VAL A 49 -20.91 16.68 6.22
N GLN A 50 -20.15 17.65 5.71
CA GLN A 50 -20.38 19.09 5.89
C GLN A 50 -21.64 19.56 5.15
N THR A 51 -22.45 18.62 4.65
CA THR A 51 -23.77 18.88 4.12
C THR A 51 -24.75 18.92 5.30
N LYS A 52 -25.57 19.97 5.31
CA LYS A 52 -26.51 20.47 6.34
C LYS A 52 -27.55 19.47 6.93
N CYS A 53 -27.36 18.16 6.85
CA CYS A 53 -28.16 17.15 7.52
C CYS A 53 -27.28 16.31 8.47
N PHE A 54 -27.35 16.64 9.76
CA PHE A 54 -26.75 15.86 10.86
C PHE A 54 -27.34 14.45 10.96
N GLN A 55 -26.98 13.55 10.05
CA GLN A 55 -27.18 12.11 10.27
C GLN A 55 -25.88 11.53 10.79
N SER A 56 -25.55 11.83 12.05
CA SER A 56 -24.56 11.04 12.78
C SER A 56 -25.11 9.62 12.89
N ASP A 57 -24.49 8.69 12.18
CA ASP A 57 -24.81 7.26 12.29
C ASP A 57 -24.63 6.81 13.75
N ALA A 58 -25.61 6.10 14.32
CA ALA A 58 -25.57 5.68 15.73
C ALA A 58 -24.32 4.84 16.06
N PHE A 59 -23.71 4.22 15.06
CA PHE A 59 -22.49 3.43 15.19
C PHE A 59 -21.19 4.26 15.21
N THR A 60 -21.25 5.58 15.00
CA THR A 60 -20.11 6.49 15.25
C THR A 60 -20.12 7.05 16.67
N THR A 61 -21.31 7.34 17.22
CA THR A 61 -21.50 7.91 18.57
C THR A 61 -21.67 6.85 19.66
N GLY A 62 -22.21 5.67 19.30
CA GLY A 62 -22.38 4.53 20.20
C GLY A 62 -23.79 3.95 20.09
N PHE A 63 -23.89 2.71 19.62
CA PHE A 63 -25.16 1.98 19.50
C PHE A 63 -25.34 1.03 20.69
N ASN A 64 -26.41 1.19 21.47
CA ASN A 64 -26.71 0.33 22.61
C ASN A 64 -28.17 -0.17 22.64
N ALA A 65 -28.93 0.04 21.56
CA ALA A 65 -30.31 -0.42 21.44
C ALA A 65 -30.39 -1.93 21.12
N TRP A 66 -29.97 -2.77 22.06
CA TRP A 66 -29.79 -4.22 21.89
C TRP A 66 -31.04 -4.94 21.40
N ARG A 67 -32.24 -4.51 21.80
CA ARG A 67 -33.51 -5.05 21.30
C ARG A 67 -33.64 -4.96 19.78
N ARG A 68 -33.12 -3.89 19.18
CA ARG A 68 -33.26 -3.57 17.74
C ARG A 68 -32.03 -3.94 16.92
N ALA A 69 -31.02 -4.55 17.55
CA ALA A 69 -29.73 -4.82 16.92
C ALA A 69 -29.84 -5.64 15.62
N LEU A 70 -30.73 -6.64 15.61
CA LEU A 70 -30.92 -7.58 14.49
C LEU A 70 -32.21 -7.33 13.69
N GLU A 71 -32.88 -6.19 13.88
CA GLU A 71 -34.06 -5.84 13.09
C GLU A 71 -33.65 -5.49 11.65
N LYS A 72 -34.37 -6.01 10.64
CA LYS A 72 -34.01 -5.84 9.21
C LYS A 72 -33.94 -4.37 8.74
N ASP A 73 -34.85 -3.54 9.27
CA ASP A 73 -35.00 -2.14 8.87
C ASP A 73 -34.45 -1.16 9.93
N ARG A 74 -33.74 -1.68 10.94
CA ARG A 74 -33.07 -0.90 11.99
C ARG A 74 -31.72 -1.56 12.30
N GLY A 75 -31.06 -1.15 13.39
CA GLY A 75 -29.86 -1.81 13.89
C GLY A 75 -28.76 -2.04 12.84
N PHE A 76 -28.18 -3.24 12.86
CA PHE A 76 -27.02 -3.60 12.05
C PHE A 76 -27.32 -3.68 10.56
N ASP A 77 -28.47 -4.24 10.17
CA ASP A 77 -28.78 -4.48 8.76
C ASP A 77 -29.07 -3.17 8.01
N LYS A 78 -29.77 -2.22 8.66
CA LYS A 78 -29.93 -0.86 8.12
C LYS A 78 -28.59 -0.14 8.02
N HIS A 79 -27.74 -0.25 9.05
CA HIS A 79 -26.44 0.41 9.08
C HIS A 79 -25.55 -0.02 7.90
N VAL A 80 -25.40 -1.31 7.67
CA VAL A 80 -24.52 -1.83 6.60
C VAL A 80 -25.01 -1.41 5.20
N LYS A 81 -26.32 -1.24 5.02
CA LYS A 81 -26.92 -0.75 3.77
C LYS A 81 -26.84 0.78 3.61
N SER A 82 -26.46 1.52 4.65
CA SER A 82 -26.38 2.98 4.58
C SER A 82 -25.24 3.44 3.66
N ILE A 83 -25.46 4.56 2.97
CA ILE A 83 -24.43 5.18 2.13
C ILE A 83 -23.19 5.54 2.96
N LEU A 84 -23.39 6.00 4.20
CA LEU A 84 -22.30 6.31 5.12
C LEU A 84 -21.39 5.11 5.37
N HIS A 85 -21.97 3.95 5.69
CA HIS A 85 -21.21 2.72 5.89
C HIS A 85 -20.52 2.26 4.60
N ILE A 86 -21.25 2.22 3.49
CA ILE A 86 -20.73 1.75 2.20
C ILE A 86 -19.52 2.59 1.77
N THR A 87 -19.61 3.92 1.86
CA THR A 87 -18.51 4.83 1.52
C THR A 87 -17.33 4.65 2.47
N ALA A 88 -17.57 4.62 3.79
CA ALA A 88 -16.51 4.43 4.77
C ALA A 88 -15.81 3.07 4.65
N ALA A 89 -16.57 2.00 4.36
CA ALA A 89 -16.05 0.66 4.11
C ALA A 89 -15.17 0.62 2.86
N LYS A 90 -15.61 1.24 1.75
CA LYS A 90 -14.80 1.38 0.53
C LYS A 90 -13.50 2.13 0.78
N ASN A 91 -13.55 3.22 1.54
CA ASN A 91 -12.36 4.01 1.90
C ASN A 91 -11.38 3.18 2.74
N TYR A 92 -11.89 2.41 3.70
CA TYR A 92 -11.09 1.50 4.51
C TYR A 92 -10.43 0.38 3.70
N ASP A 93 -11.18 -0.25 2.78
CA ASP A 93 -10.62 -1.29 1.90
C ASP A 93 -9.56 -0.71 0.95
N GLY A 94 -9.80 0.47 0.40
CA GLY A 94 -8.79 1.19 -0.39
C GLY A 94 -7.52 1.48 0.42
N TYR A 95 -7.65 1.82 1.70
CA TYR A 95 -6.50 2.01 2.60
C TYR A 95 -5.74 0.69 2.84
N LYS A 96 -6.42 -0.42 3.13
CA LYS A 96 -5.80 -1.73 3.29
C LYS A 96 -5.02 -2.16 2.05
N ASN A 97 -5.63 -2.00 0.87
CA ASN A 97 -5.01 -2.38 -0.39
C ASN A 97 -3.74 -1.56 -0.66
N ARG A 98 -3.72 -0.27 -0.29
CA ARG A 98 -2.52 0.58 -0.38
C ARG A 98 -1.41 0.13 0.56
N LEU A 99 -1.75 -0.21 1.82
CA LEU A 99 -0.78 -0.75 2.77
C LEU A 99 -0.15 -2.06 2.28
N GLN A 100 -0.95 -2.96 1.72
CA GLN A 100 -0.46 -4.26 1.23
C GLN A 100 0.38 -4.14 -0.04
N SER A 101 -0.01 -3.26 -0.96
CA SER A 101 0.69 -3.09 -2.24
C SER A 101 1.89 -2.14 -2.17
N ASN A 102 2.11 -1.47 -1.02
CA ASN A 102 3.09 -0.40 -0.85
C ASN A 102 3.00 0.69 -1.94
N THR A 103 1.78 0.91 -2.48
CA THR A 103 1.54 1.81 -3.61
C THR A 103 0.99 3.12 -3.08
N SER A 104 1.69 4.22 -3.34
CA SER A 104 1.20 5.57 -3.02
C SER A 104 0.05 5.98 -3.96
N VAL A 105 -0.80 6.92 -3.51
CA VAL A 105 -1.88 7.48 -4.35
C VAL A 105 -1.35 8.06 -5.67
N ILE A 106 -0.13 8.62 -5.63
CA ILE A 106 0.57 9.18 -6.79
C ILE A 106 0.86 8.09 -7.83
N ASN A 107 1.29 6.90 -7.41
CA ASN A 107 1.59 5.79 -8.33
C ASN A 107 0.33 5.19 -8.98
N LEU A 108 -0.84 5.30 -8.31
CA LEU A 108 -2.13 4.86 -8.87
C LEU A 108 -2.67 5.82 -9.94
N LEU A 109 -2.43 7.12 -9.78
CA LEU A 109 -2.85 8.16 -10.73
C LEU A 109 -1.91 8.22 -11.94
N ASP A 110 -0.64 7.86 -11.76
CA ASP A 110 0.38 7.93 -12.80
C ASP A 110 0.95 6.55 -13.13
N LYS A 111 0.21 5.83 -14.00
CA LYS A 111 0.66 4.55 -14.56
C LYS A 111 2.01 4.68 -15.27
N SER A 112 2.28 5.82 -15.89
CA SER A 112 3.54 6.07 -16.60
C SER A 112 4.72 6.12 -15.63
N ARG A 113 4.54 6.76 -14.47
CA ARG A 113 5.53 6.78 -13.39
C ARG A 113 5.77 5.41 -12.79
N THR A 114 4.73 4.62 -12.59
CA THR A 114 4.88 3.24 -12.07
C THR A 114 5.70 2.39 -13.03
N GLU A 115 5.43 2.48 -14.33
CA GLU A 115 6.21 1.75 -15.34
C GLU A 115 7.66 2.27 -15.41
N LEU A 116 7.88 3.58 -15.30
CA LEU A 116 9.22 4.16 -15.23
C LEU A 116 10.01 3.66 -13.99
N ILE A 117 9.37 3.60 -12.81
CA ILE A 117 10.00 3.04 -11.59
C ILE A 117 10.38 1.57 -11.81
N LYS A 118 9.48 0.79 -12.40
CA LYS A 118 9.71 -0.63 -12.68
C LYS A 118 10.88 -0.81 -13.66
N GLN A 119 10.92 -0.03 -14.74
CA GLN A 119 12.01 -0.05 -15.72
C GLN A 119 13.34 0.37 -15.07
N ASN A 120 13.37 1.46 -14.29
CA ASN A 120 14.58 1.92 -13.60
C ASN A 120 15.12 0.87 -12.60
N ARG A 121 14.23 0.19 -11.86
CA ARG A 121 14.64 -0.92 -10.98
C ARG A 121 15.24 -2.08 -11.76
N ALA A 122 14.65 -2.44 -12.90
CA ALA A 122 15.18 -3.49 -13.76
C ALA A 122 16.57 -3.11 -14.32
N LYS A 123 16.76 -1.84 -14.73
CA LYS A 123 18.07 -1.31 -15.17
C LYS A 123 19.12 -1.40 -14.06
N LEU A 124 18.79 -0.95 -12.85
CA LEU A 124 19.68 -1.03 -11.69
C LEU A 124 20.08 -2.47 -11.38
N MET A 125 19.15 -3.43 -11.46
CA MET A 125 19.47 -4.85 -11.25
C MET A 125 20.50 -5.37 -12.24
N LYS A 126 20.45 -4.92 -13.51
CA LYS A 126 21.47 -5.29 -14.52
C LYS A 126 22.82 -4.71 -14.17
N ILE A 127 22.89 -3.42 -13.81
CA ILE A 127 24.11 -2.75 -13.36
C ILE A 127 24.73 -3.48 -12.15
N CYS A 128 23.95 -3.72 -11.10
CA CYS A 128 24.41 -4.43 -9.91
C CYS A 128 24.87 -5.86 -10.22
N SER A 129 24.20 -6.56 -11.15
CA SER A 129 24.60 -7.90 -11.57
C SER A 129 25.95 -7.90 -12.28
N THR A 130 26.22 -6.90 -13.12
CA THR A 130 27.53 -6.74 -13.78
C THR A 130 28.62 -6.43 -12.76
N ILE A 131 28.36 -5.53 -11.79
CA ILE A 131 29.30 -5.24 -10.70
C ILE A 131 29.61 -6.52 -9.90
N LEU A 132 28.56 -7.27 -9.53
CA LEU A 132 28.68 -8.52 -8.80
C LEU A 132 29.47 -9.57 -9.59
N LEU A 133 29.30 -9.63 -10.92
CA LEU A 133 30.07 -10.51 -11.79
C LEU A 133 31.56 -10.16 -11.72
N CYS A 134 31.92 -8.89 -11.91
CA CYS A 134 33.32 -8.45 -11.81
C CYS A 134 33.92 -8.77 -10.44
N ALA A 135 33.17 -8.51 -9.36
CA ALA A 135 33.59 -8.81 -8.01
C ALA A 135 33.83 -10.32 -7.79
N ARG A 136 32.92 -11.17 -8.27
CA ARG A 136 33.04 -12.64 -8.16
C ARG A 136 34.23 -13.20 -8.96
N GLN A 137 34.53 -12.58 -10.10
CA GLN A 137 35.68 -12.97 -10.94
C GLN A 137 36.99 -12.30 -10.51
N MET A 138 36.96 -11.44 -9.48
CA MET A 138 38.11 -10.65 -9.03
C MET A 138 38.76 -9.81 -10.14
N ILE A 139 37.95 -9.33 -11.09
CA ILE A 139 38.41 -8.46 -12.18
C ILE A 139 38.05 -7.00 -11.87
N ALA A 140 38.92 -6.09 -12.27
CA ALA A 140 38.69 -4.66 -12.09
C ALA A 140 37.42 -4.22 -12.84
N LEU A 141 36.62 -3.33 -12.25
CA LEU A 141 35.49 -2.72 -12.95
C LEU A 141 36.00 -1.83 -14.11
N ARG A 142 37.10 -1.11 -13.86
CA ARG A 142 37.55 0.03 -14.68
C ARG A 142 38.76 -0.28 -15.53
N GLY A 143 38.82 0.41 -16.67
CA GLY A 143 40.00 0.48 -17.53
C GLY A 143 40.88 1.67 -17.16
N HIS A 144 42.07 1.75 -17.76
CA HIS A 144 42.92 2.93 -17.64
C HIS A 144 42.29 4.17 -18.30
N VAL A 145 41.56 3.96 -19.40
CA VAL A 145 40.86 5.00 -20.16
C VAL A 145 39.47 4.49 -20.54
N GLU A 146 38.41 5.22 -20.14
CA GLU A 146 37.01 4.83 -20.33
C GLU A 146 36.24 5.76 -21.29
N ASN A 147 36.95 6.64 -22.00
CA ASN A 147 36.37 7.48 -23.04
C ASN A 147 35.95 6.64 -24.26
N GLU A 148 35.14 7.23 -25.15
CA GLU A 148 34.58 6.53 -26.31
C GLU A 148 35.63 6.13 -27.36
N GLU A 149 36.80 6.77 -27.35
CA GLU A 149 37.91 6.48 -28.26
C GLU A 149 38.74 5.27 -27.80
N SER A 150 38.57 4.83 -26.56
CA SER A 150 39.31 3.69 -26.01
C SER A 150 38.82 2.37 -26.62
N ARG A 151 39.77 1.53 -27.04
CA ARG A 151 39.50 0.17 -27.53
C ARG A 151 39.04 -0.79 -26.42
N ASN A 152 39.26 -0.43 -25.16
CA ASN A 152 38.82 -1.19 -23.99
C ASN A 152 38.52 -0.21 -22.86
N ARG A 153 37.24 -0.03 -22.58
CA ARG A 153 36.72 0.94 -21.60
C ARG A 153 36.57 0.35 -20.20
N GLY A 154 37.23 -0.78 -19.91
CA GLY A 154 37.12 -1.48 -18.64
C GLY A 154 36.03 -2.55 -18.63
N ASN A 155 36.21 -3.57 -17.78
CA ASN A 155 35.36 -4.77 -17.81
C ASN A 155 33.88 -4.45 -17.58
N PHE A 156 33.55 -3.48 -16.72
CA PHE A 156 32.16 -3.13 -16.43
C PHE A 156 31.43 -2.58 -17.67
N ILE A 157 32.04 -1.62 -18.38
CA ILE A 157 31.46 -1.02 -19.59
C ILE A 157 31.43 -2.06 -20.72
N GLU A 158 32.52 -2.79 -20.94
CA GLU A 158 32.60 -3.80 -22.00
C GLU A 158 31.58 -4.95 -21.81
N ILE A 159 31.35 -5.39 -20.58
CA ILE A 159 30.34 -6.44 -20.30
C ILE A 159 28.92 -5.91 -20.58
N LEU A 160 28.61 -4.66 -20.21
CA LEU A 160 27.31 -4.06 -20.54
C LEU A 160 27.14 -3.87 -22.04
N GLN A 161 28.20 -3.44 -22.74
CA GLN A 161 28.22 -3.27 -24.19
C GLN A 161 28.06 -4.60 -24.93
N TRP A 162 28.68 -5.66 -24.42
CA TRP A 162 28.46 -7.01 -24.93
C TRP A 162 27.00 -7.46 -24.70
N ALA A 163 26.48 -7.28 -23.48
CA ALA A 163 25.13 -7.68 -23.13
C ALA A 163 24.04 -6.91 -23.90
N SER A 164 24.27 -5.64 -24.25
CA SER A 164 23.31 -4.81 -24.99
C SER A 164 22.95 -5.36 -26.38
N SER A 165 23.81 -6.18 -26.97
CA SER A 165 23.54 -6.85 -28.25
C SER A 165 22.37 -7.84 -28.18
N THR A 166 22.04 -8.34 -26.99
CA THR A 166 21.00 -9.36 -26.78
C THR A 166 19.90 -8.90 -25.82
N ASP A 167 20.16 -7.92 -24.96
CA ASP A 167 19.23 -7.43 -23.96
C ASP A 167 18.87 -5.97 -24.24
N SER A 168 17.65 -5.74 -24.73
CA SER A 168 17.12 -4.41 -25.06
C SER A 168 17.07 -3.49 -23.84
N LEU A 169 16.90 -4.03 -22.63
CA LEU A 169 16.94 -3.25 -21.40
C LEU A 169 18.36 -2.75 -21.15
N VAL A 170 19.38 -3.59 -21.35
CA VAL A 170 20.78 -3.16 -21.22
C VAL A 170 21.13 -2.14 -22.29
N ASN A 171 20.66 -2.33 -23.52
CA ASN A 171 20.83 -1.35 -24.59
C ASN A 171 20.25 0.03 -24.22
N SER A 172 19.09 0.05 -23.56
CA SER A 172 18.49 1.30 -23.05
C SER A 172 19.23 1.91 -21.85
N ILE A 173 20.14 1.19 -21.18
CA ILE A 173 21.02 1.79 -20.15
C ILE A 173 22.11 2.62 -20.82
N LEU A 174 22.65 2.11 -21.93
CA LEU A 174 23.73 2.74 -22.67
C LEU A 174 23.25 3.92 -23.52
N ASN A 175 22.05 3.84 -24.10
CA ASN A 175 21.60 4.77 -25.14
C ASN A 175 20.46 5.72 -24.72
N ASP A 176 19.56 5.32 -23.81
CA ASP A 176 18.35 6.11 -23.50
C ASP A 176 18.55 7.09 -22.32
N SER A 177 19.78 7.32 -21.89
CA SER A 177 20.01 8.14 -20.70
C SER A 177 19.82 9.63 -20.99
N ASN A 178 18.81 10.22 -20.35
CA ASN A 178 18.80 11.66 -20.07
C ASN A 178 20.03 11.95 -19.18
N SER A 179 21.15 12.34 -19.81
CA SER A 179 22.50 12.79 -19.36
C SER A 179 23.04 12.45 -17.96
N ASN A 180 22.22 12.36 -16.91
CA ASN A 180 22.61 12.21 -15.51
C ASN A 180 22.17 10.88 -14.84
N SER A 181 21.60 9.93 -15.59
CA SER A 181 20.98 8.71 -15.01
C SER A 181 21.59 7.38 -15.48
N THR A 182 22.77 7.41 -16.10
CA THR A 182 23.43 6.18 -16.59
C THR A 182 23.94 5.29 -15.48
N TYR A 183 24.37 5.85 -14.33
CA TYR A 183 25.12 5.14 -13.28
C TYR A 183 26.41 4.47 -13.79
N LEU A 184 26.90 4.88 -14.96
CA LEU A 184 28.10 4.31 -15.60
C LEU A 184 29.36 5.13 -15.35
N SER A 185 29.23 6.33 -14.75
CA SER A 185 30.35 7.25 -14.63
C SER A 185 31.41 6.73 -13.67
N PRO A 186 32.70 7.05 -13.92
CA PRO A 186 33.80 6.80 -13.00
C PRO A 186 33.50 7.15 -11.53
N THR A 187 32.83 8.28 -11.30
CA THR A 187 32.53 8.79 -9.97
C THR A 187 31.56 7.87 -9.23
N ILE A 188 30.50 7.42 -9.90
CA ILE A 188 29.48 6.54 -9.30
C ILE A 188 30.06 5.15 -9.01
N GLN A 189 31.02 4.69 -9.82
CA GLN A 189 31.68 3.41 -9.57
C GLN A 189 32.61 3.41 -8.34
N ASN A 190 32.96 4.60 -7.79
CA ASN A 190 33.85 4.75 -6.64
C ASN A 190 33.11 5.06 -5.33
N GLU A 191 31.79 5.22 -5.35
CA GLU A 191 30.94 5.38 -4.14
C GLU A 191 30.56 4.01 -3.57
#